data_AF-A0A2V9SDT5-F1
#
_entry.id   AF-A0A2V9SDT5-F1
#
_cell.length_a   1.000
_cell.length_b   1.000
_cell.length_c   1.000
_cell.angle_alpha   90.00
_cell.angle_beta   90.00
_cell.angle_gamma   90.00
#
_symmetry.space_group_name_H-M   'P 1'
#
loop_
_entity.id
_entity.type
_entity.pdbx_description
1 polymer ?
#
loop_
_entity_poly.entity_id
_entity_poly.type
_entity_poly.pdbx_seq_one_letter_code
_entity_poly.pdbx_strand_id
1 'polypeptide(L)'
;MKTDYSSPRTHDPKTHQPRKVFGGVVPYGQVWRTGANEATTFVTDTNLTVGGKDVPAGSYTLFTVPDQDKWVLVISKKTGEWGTPYPGEGDDLARVDMIVAQVPSPVENFTISYDQTGGNCTMNLDWEKTRASVEFAEKK
;
A
#
# COMPACT_ATOMS: atom_id res chain seq x y z
N MET A 1 0.67 15.38 1.01
CA MET A 1 0.07 14.04 0.72
C MET A 1 -0.73 13.49 1.91
N LYS A 2 -1.81 12.75 1.64
CA LYS A 2 -2.71 12.13 2.62
C LYS A 2 -3.13 10.74 2.12
N THR A 3 -3.20 9.77 3.04
CA THR A 3 -3.66 8.40 2.75
C THR A 3 -4.77 8.01 3.70
N ASP A 4 -5.85 7.46 3.14
CA ASP A 4 -7.00 6.97 3.88
C ASP A 4 -7.24 5.49 3.55
N TYR A 5 -7.40 4.66 4.58
CA TYR A 5 -7.52 3.21 4.45
C TYR A 5 -8.17 2.60 5.68
N SER A 6 -8.85 1.46 5.52
CA SER A 6 -9.22 0.64 6.67
C SER A 6 -8.10 -0.36 6.97
N SER A 7 -7.66 -0.39 8.22
CA SER A 7 -6.60 -1.28 8.70
C SER A 7 -7.14 -2.70 9.02
N PRO A 8 -6.82 -3.75 8.24
CA PRO A 8 -7.06 -5.13 8.66
C PRO A 8 -6.14 -5.53 9.83
N ARG A 9 -6.57 -6.53 10.61
CA ARG A 9 -5.89 -7.01 11.82
C ARG A 9 -5.42 -8.45 11.65
N THR A 10 -4.46 -8.92 12.44
CA THR A 10 -4.07 -10.34 12.41
C THR A 10 -5.19 -11.27 12.91
N HIS A 11 -6.13 -10.77 13.71
CA HIS A 11 -7.29 -11.53 14.19
C HIS A 11 -8.58 -11.05 13.53
N ASP A 12 -9.53 -11.96 13.34
CA ASP A 12 -10.84 -11.61 12.83
C ASP A 12 -11.59 -10.76 13.88
N PRO A 13 -12.11 -9.58 13.52
CA PRO A 13 -12.70 -8.64 14.49
C PRO A 13 -14.02 -9.14 15.10
N LYS A 14 -14.67 -10.16 14.52
CA LYS A 14 -15.93 -10.71 15.03
C LYS A 14 -15.68 -11.93 15.90
N THR A 15 -14.82 -12.84 15.43
CA THR A 15 -14.60 -14.16 16.05
C THR A 15 -13.36 -14.21 16.93
N HIS A 16 -12.48 -13.21 16.85
CA HIS A 16 -11.17 -13.15 17.51
C HIS A 16 -10.24 -14.30 17.15
N GLN A 17 -10.55 -15.06 16.10
CA GLN A 17 -9.70 -16.15 15.62
C GLN A 17 -8.51 -15.60 14.85
N PRO A 18 -7.32 -16.22 14.97
CA PRO A 18 -6.15 -15.83 14.19
C PRO A 18 -6.43 -16.02 12.69
N ARG A 19 -6.02 -15.06 11.88
CA ARG A 19 -6.11 -15.11 10.43
C ARG A 19 -4.77 -15.49 9.83
N LYS A 20 -4.81 -16.26 8.74
CA LYS A 20 -3.65 -16.37 7.86
C LYS A 20 -3.52 -15.06 7.09
N VAL A 21 -2.56 -14.21 7.45
CA VAL A 21 -2.35 -12.92 6.79
C VAL A 21 -1.81 -13.12 5.38
N PHE A 22 -0.56 -13.55 5.23
CA PHE A 22 0.02 -13.77 3.90
C PHE A 22 -0.34 -15.13 3.29
N GLY A 23 -0.72 -15.13 2.01
CA GLY A 23 -1.33 -16.28 1.35
C GLY A 23 -2.74 -16.61 1.89
N GLY A 24 -3.41 -15.62 2.50
CA GLY A 24 -4.77 -15.68 3.00
C GLY A 24 -5.47 -14.34 2.78
N VAL A 25 -5.41 -13.42 3.76
CA VAL A 25 -5.96 -12.05 3.61
C VAL A 25 -5.21 -11.24 2.55
N VAL A 26 -3.88 -11.39 2.53
CA VAL A 26 -2.98 -10.82 1.53
C VAL A 26 -2.66 -11.94 0.53
N PRO A 27 -3.23 -11.91 -0.68
CA PRO A 27 -2.93 -12.93 -1.69
C PRO A 27 -1.56 -12.71 -2.30
N TYR A 28 -0.83 -13.80 -2.58
CA TYR A 28 0.42 -13.73 -3.31
C TYR A 28 0.19 -13.77 -4.83
N GLY A 29 0.97 -13.00 -5.57
CA GLY A 29 0.93 -12.92 -7.04
C GLY A 29 -0.37 -12.31 -7.60
N GLN A 30 -1.22 -11.74 -6.74
CA GLN A 30 -2.49 -11.14 -7.12
C GLN A 30 -2.60 -9.73 -6.57
N VAL A 31 -3.38 -8.89 -7.26
CA VAL A 31 -3.64 -7.54 -6.79
C VAL A 31 -4.45 -7.58 -5.51
N TRP A 32 -3.93 -6.88 -4.51
CA TRP A 32 -4.52 -6.67 -3.20
C TRP A 32 -4.85 -5.20 -3.02
N ARG A 33 -6.00 -4.92 -2.40
CA ARG A 33 -6.49 -3.57 -2.15
C ARG A 33 -5.68 -2.75 -1.13
N THR A 34 -4.64 -3.36 -0.54
CA THR A 34 -3.74 -2.69 0.42
C THR A 34 -4.49 -2.09 1.61
N GLY A 35 -5.45 -2.85 2.15
CA GLY A 35 -6.40 -2.41 3.16
C GLY A 35 -7.57 -3.37 3.33
N ALA A 36 -8.59 -2.95 4.07
CA ALA A 36 -9.85 -3.67 4.28
C ALA A 36 -11.04 -2.82 3.82
N ASN A 37 -12.19 -3.47 3.54
CA ASN A 37 -13.45 -2.83 3.14
C ASN A 37 -13.35 -1.84 1.96
N GLU A 38 -12.91 -0.62 2.20
CA GLU A 38 -12.71 0.44 1.22
C GLU A 38 -11.33 0.37 0.58
N ALA A 39 -11.20 0.90 -0.64
CA ALA A 39 -9.92 0.97 -1.32
C ALA A 39 -9.05 2.07 -0.69
N THR A 40 -7.75 1.82 -0.58
CA THR A 40 -6.81 2.78 0.00
C THR A 40 -6.69 4.00 -0.91
N THR A 41 -7.15 5.15 -0.43
CA THR A 41 -7.13 6.41 -1.18
C THR A 41 -5.83 7.15 -0.89
N PHE A 42 -5.19 7.65 -1.94
CA PHE A 42 -3.97 8.45 -1.85
C PHE A 42 -4.17 9.79 -2.57
N VAL A 43 -3.92 10.88 -1.86
CA VAL A 43 -4.04 12.24 -2.41
C VAL A 43 -2.74 12.99 -2.22
N THR A 44 -2.25 13.60 -3.29
CA THR A 44 -1.09 14.49 -3.25
C THR A 44 -1.43 15.83 -3.91
N ASP A 45 -1.00 16.90 -3.27
CA ASP A 45 -1.17 18.30 -3.67
C ASP A 45 0.00 18.82 -4.52
N THR A 46 1.10 18.07 -4.56
CA THR A 46 2.28 18.37 -5.37
C THR A 46 2.62 17.20 -6.28
N ASN A 47 3.40 17.48 -7.32
CA ASN A 47 3.96 16.44 -8.18
C ASN A 47 5.02 15.68 -7.39
N LEU A 48 4.98 14.35 -7.46
CA LEU A 48 5.88 13.46 -6.76
C LEU A 48 6.63 12.57 -7.75
N THR A 49 7.76 12.06 -7.28
CA THR A 49 8.45 10.90 -7.84
C THR A 49 8.32 9.76 -6.84
N VAL A 50 7.72 8.64 -7.26
CA VAL A 50 7.51 7.45 -6.41
C VAL A 50 8.30 6.29 -6.99
N GLY A 51 9.35 5.84 -6.29
CA GLY A 51 10.32 4.85 -6.77
C GLY A 51 10.76 5.07 -8.23
N GLY A 52 11.05 6.33 -8.56
CA GLY A 52 11.49 6.74 -9.91
C GLY A 52 10.39 6.95 -10.95
N LYS A 53 9.10 6.81 -10.59
CA LYS A 53 7.96 7.09 -11.48
C LYS A 53 7.32 8.44 -11.16
N ASP A 54 6.96 9.18 -12.20
CA ASP A 54 6.27 10.45 -12.06
C ASP A 54 4.81 10.25 -11.64
N VAL A 55 4.40 10.93 -10.57
CA VAL A 55 3.04 10.93 -10.04
C VAL A 55 2.59 12.38 -9.88
N PRO A 56 1.79 12.92 -10.80
CA PRO A 56 1.29 14.29 -10.69
C PRO A 56 0.47 14.54 -9.42
N ALA A 57 0.29 15.81 -9.07
CA ALA A 57 -0.70 16.20 -8.07
C ALA A 57 -2.09 15.67 -8.47
N GLY A 58 -2.80 15.04 -7.53
CA GLY A 58 -4.06 14.37 -7.83
C GLY A 58 -4.56 13.45 -6.71
N SER A 59 -5.67 12.78 -7.02
CA SER A 59 -6.25 11.73 -6.18
C SER A 59 -6.16 10.39 -6.91
N TYR A 60 -5.78 9.35 -6.17
CA TYR A 60 -5.48 8.02 -6.69
C TYR A 60 -5.98 6.95 -5.72
N THR A 61 -6.01 5.71 -6.20
CA THR A 61 -6.19 4.54 -5.35
C THR A 61 -4.93 3.68 -5.37
N LEU A 62 -4.50 3.24 -4.19
CA LEU A 62 -3.35 2.35 -4.03
C LEU A 62 -3.80 0.90 -3.99
N PHE A 63 -3.12 0.09 -4.79
CA PHE A 63 -3.13 -1.36 -4.69
C PHE A 63 -1.70 -1.87 -4.53
N THR A 64 -1.56 -3.13 -4.18
CA THR A 64 -0.26 -3.81 -4.16
C THR A 64 -0.39 -5.15 -4.85
N VAL A 65 0.71 -5.65 -5.39
CA VAL A 65 0.84 -7.05 -5.80
C VAL A 65 1.88 -7.67 -4.87
N PRO A 66 1.46 -8.28 -3.76
CA PRO A 66 2.34 -8.96 -2.83
C PRO A 66 2.89 -10.24 -3.45
N ASP A 67 4.16 -10.52 -3.24
CA ASP A 67 4.78 -11.82 -3.45
C ASP A 67 5.61 -12.17 -2.20
N GLN A 68 6.31 -13.30 -2.21
CA GLN A 68 7.08 -13.78 -1.06
C GLN A 68 8.26 -12.86 -0.70
N ASP A 69 8.94 -12.32 -1.71
CA ASP A 69 10.19 -11.55 -1.57
C ASP A 69 10.16 -10.19 -2.28
N LYS A 70 9.13 -9.94 -3.10
CA LYS A 70 8.96 -8.71 -3.87
C LYS A 70 7.52 -8.23 -3.78
N TRP A 71 7.34 -6.93 -3.63
CA TRP A 71 6.03 -6.30 -3.66
C TRP A 71 6.03 -5.24 -4.75
N VAL A 72 4.91 -5.09 -5.43
CA VAL A 72 4.71 -3.99 -6.38
C VAL A 72 3.65 -3.08 -5.82
N LEU A 73 3.97 -1.80 -5.63
CA LEU A 73 2.97 -0.75 -5.42
C LEU A 73 2.33 -0.41 -6.76
N VAL A 74 1.01 -0.36 -6.79
CA VAL A 74 0.23 0.07 -7.94
C VAL A 74 -0.52 1.34 -7.58
N ILE A 75 -0.35 2.39 -8.39
CA ILE A 75 -1.06 3.66 -8.25
C ILE A 75 -2.06 3.72 -9.40
N SER A 76 -3.36 3.61 -9.09
CA SER A 76 -4.44 3.65 -10.08
C SER A 76 -5.03 5.05 -10.20
N LYS A 77 -5.33 5.47 -11.43
CA LYS A 77 -6.04 6.73 -11.74
C LYS A 77 -7.52 6.68 -11.35
N LYS A 78 -8.06 5.49 -11.13
CA LYS A 78 -9.47 5.29 -10.75
C LYS A 78 -9.64 5.57 -9.26
N THR A 79 -10.67 6.35 -8.90
CA THR A 79 -10.95 6.78 -7.52
C THR A 79 -12.45 6.65 -7.19
N GLY A 80 -12.81 6.81 -5.91
CA GLY A 80 -14.21 6.91 -5.46
C GLY A 80 -14.93 5.57 -5.32
N GLU A 81 -14.18 4.52 -5.00
CA GLU A 81 -14.58 3.14 -5.22
C GLU A 81 -14.75 2.39 -3.88
N TRP A 82 -16.02 2.09 -3.52
CA TRP A 82 -16.37 1.34 -2.31
C TRP A 82 -16.26 -0.16 -2.58
N GLY A 83 -15.27 -0.81 -1.96
CA GLY A 83 -15.06 -2.26 -2.10
C GLY A 83 -14.58 -2.72 -3.47
N THR A 84 -14.08 -1.84 -4.33
CA THR A 84 -14.00 -2.18 -5.75
C THR A 84 -12.89 -3.18 -6.06
N PRO A 85 -13.19 -4.20 -6.90
CA PRO A 85 -12.15 -4.99 -7.55
C PRO A 85 -11.21 -4.08 -8.34
N TYR A 86 -9.94 -4.47 -8.36
CA TYR A 86 -8.92 -3.79 -9.15
C TYR A 86 -9.39 -3.56 -10.61
N PRO A 87 -9.38 -2.30 -11.12
CA PRO A 87 -9.96 -1.96 -12.42
C PRO A 87 -9.15 -2.50 -13.62
N GLY A 88 -7.93 -2.98 -13.38
CA GLY A 88 -7.04 -3.51 -14.42
C GLY A 88 -5.90 -2.57 -14.77
N GLU A 89 -4.89 -3.11 -15.46
CA GLU A 89 -3.62 -2.39 -15.69
C GLU A 89 -3.76 -1.16 -16.60
N GLY A 90 -4.82 -1.07 -17.40
CA GLY A 90 -5.08 0.10 -18.25
C GLY A 90 -5.37 1.39 -17.46
N ASP A 91 -5.83 1.25 -16.22
CA ASP A 91 -6.09 2.36 -15.31
C ASP A 91 -4.93 2.66 -14.36
N ASP A 92 -3.84 1.88 -14.41
CA ASP A 92 -2.65 2.16 -13.63
C ASP A 92 -1.96 3.42 -14.17
N LEU A 93 -1.64 4.35 -13.27
CA LEU A 93 -0.70 5.42 -13.52
C LEU A 93 0.73 4.90 -13.47
N ALA A 94 1.03 4.10 -12.44
CA ALA A 94 2.37 3.62 -12.18
C ALA A 94 2.35 2.28 -11.44
N ARG A 95 3.39 1.48 -11.73
CA ARG A 95 3.79 0.31 -10.95
C ARG A 95 5.22 0.49 -10.50
N VAL A 96 5.46 0.26 -9.22
CA VAL A 96 6.73 0.57 -8.56
C VAL A 96 7.12 -0.60 -7.67
N ASP A 97 8.32 -1.13 -7.86
CA ASP A 97 8.85 -2.16 -6.99
C ASP A 97 9.09 -1.59 -5.58
N MET A 98 8.69 -2.36 -4.57
CA MET A 98 8.88 -2.05 -3.16
C MET A 98 9.98 -2.93 -2.58
N ILE A 99 10.70 -2.40 -1.60
CA ILE A 99 11.68 -3.15 -0.82
C ILE A 99 10.94 -3.90 0.28
N VAL A 100 11.14 -5.22 0.36
CA VAL A 100 10.54 -6.06 1.40
C VAL A 100 11.58 -6.37 2.47
N ALA A 101 11.21 -6.17 3.73
CA ALA A 101 12.07 -6.43 4.89
C ALA A 101 11.25 -7.00 6.06
N GLN A 102 11.96 -7.52 7.07
CA GLN A 102 11.34 -7.91 8.33
C GLN A 102 11.32 -6.74 9.32
N VAL A 103 10.22 -6.56 10.05
CA VAL A 103 10.14 -5.59 11.16
C VAL A 103 10.69 -6.19 12.46
N PRO A 104 11.25 -5.37 13.37
CA PRO A 104 11.84 -5.87 14.62
C PRO A 104 10.81 -6.44 15.60
N SER A 105 9.54 -5.99 15.50
CA SER A 105 8.44 -6.45 16.32
C SER A 105 7.18 -6.64 15.48
N PRO A 106 6.40 -7.71 15.69
CA PRO A 106 5.18 -7.95 14.93
C PRO A 106 4.17 -6.79 15.05
N VAL A 107 3.56 -6.42 13.93
CA VAL A 107 2.52 -5.41 13.82
C VAL A 107 1.16 -6.09 13.68
N GLU A 108 0.27 -5.87 14.66
CA GLU A 108 -1.05 -6.52 14.68
C GLU A 108 -2.02 -5.93 13.62
N ASN A 109 -2.00 -4.61 13.48
CA ASN A 109 -2.87 -3.87 12.59
C ASN A 109 -2.06 -3.41 11.38
N PHE A 110 -2.49 -3.77 10.17
CA PHE A 110 -1.86 -3.28 8.95
C PHE A 110 -1.74 -1.76 9.01
N THR A 111 -0.53 -1.25 8.89
CA THR A 111 -0.22 0.16 9.10
C THR A 111 0.48 0.72 7.88
N ILE A 112 -0.09 1.80 7.32
CA ILE A 112 0.58 2.66 6.35
C ILE A 112 1.16 3.85 7.09
N SER A 113 2.47 4.04 7.00
CA SER A 113 3.18 5.17 7.61
C SER A 113 4.12 5.86 6.63
N TYR A 114 4.45 7.10 6.92
CA TYR A 114 5.39 7.91 6.15
C TYR A 114 6.54 8.33 7.06
N ASP A 115 7.73 7.83 6.78
CA ASP A 115 8.97 8.24 7.44
C ASP A 115 9.61 9.37 6.64
N GLN A 116 9.90 10.51 7.27
CA GLN A 116 10.46 11.70 6.60
C GLN A 116 11.91 11.98 7.02
N THR A 117 12.64 10.94 7.42
CA THR A 117 14.02 11.08 7.87
C THR A 117 14.97 11.42 6.73
N GLY A 118 15.89 12.37 6.95
CA GLY A 118 17.00 12.65 6.02
C GLY A 118 16.63 13.43 4.74
N GLY A 119 15.44 14.03 4.69
CA GLY A 119 14.99 14.81 3.53
C GLY A 119 14.28 14.00 2.44
N ASN A 120 14.20 12.67 2.60
CA ASN A 120 13.43 11.78 1.75
C ASN A 120 12.19 11.31 2.51
N CYS A 121 11.09 11.04 1.80
CA CYS A 121 9.90 10.46 2.42
C CYS A 121 9.78 9.00 2.00
N THR A 122 9.71 8.07 2.95
CA THR A 122 9.50 6.65 2.66
C THR A 122 8.13 6.23 3.16
N MET A 123 7.31 5.69 2.26
CA MET A 123 6.07 5.02 2.67
C MET A 123 6.41 3.59 3.11
N ASN A 124 5.93 3.19 4.28
CA ASN A 124 6.04 1.84 4.81
C ASN A 124 4.65 1.21 4.96
N LEU A 125 4.50 -0.01 4.48
CA LEU A 125 3.35 -0.88 4.69
C LEU A 125 3.78 -2.01 5.63
N ASP A 126 3.33 -1.94 6.88
CA ASP A 126 3.75 -2.87 7.92
C ASP A 126 2.60 -3.78 8.36
N TRP A 127 2.85 -5.10 8.35
CA TRP A 127 1.90 -6.06 8.92
C TRP A 127 2.56 -7.39 9.27
N GLU A 128 2.15 -7.96 10.41
CA GLU A 128 2.86 -9.04 11.07
C GLU A 128 4.35 -8.72 11.15
N LYS A 129 5.21 -9.55 10.57
CA LYS A 129 6.66 -9.37 10.57
C LYS A 129 7.18 -8.75 9.29
N THR A 130 6.33 -8.31 8.37
CA THR A 130 6.73 -7.83 7.05
C THR A 130 6.55 -6.32 6.94
N ARG A 131 7.55 -5.66 6.35
CA ARG A 131 7.50 -4.28 5.85
C ARG A 131 7.71 -4.30 4.35
N ALA A 132 6.83 -3.65 3.60
CA ALA A 132 7.11 -3.24 2.22
C ALA A 132 7.28 -1.72 2.18
N SER A 133 8.36 -1.22 1.60
CA SER A 133 8.65 0.21 1.57
C SER A 133 8.99 0.73 0.18
N VAL A 134 8.69 2.01 -0.05
CA VAL A 134 9.04 2.71 -1.28
C VAL A 134 9.23 4.19 -1.01
N GLU A 135 10.19 4.78 -1.71
CA GLU A 135 10.55 6.18 -1.58
C GLU A 135 9.64 7.09 -2.40
N PHE A 136 9.27 8.21 -1.79
CA PHE A 136 8.53 9.34 -2.32
C PHE A 136 9.42 10.58 -2.22
N ALA A 137 9.56 11.30 -3.31
CA ALA A 137 10.23 12.59 -3.36
C ALA A 137 9.32 13.63 -4.01
N GLU A 138 9.34 14.87 -3.51
CA GLU A 138 8.69 15.97 -4.19
C GLU A 138 9.44 16.30 -5.48
N LYS A 139 8.71 16.43 -6.58
CA LYS A 139 9.28 16.82 -7.87
C LYS A 139 9.30 18.34 -7.94
N LYS A 140 10.50 18.90 -7.79
CA LYS A 140 10.78 20.34 -7.92
C LYS A 140 10.75 20.80 -9.37
#